data_AF-A0A2G1NZ83-F1
#
_entry.id   AF-A0A2G1NZ83-F1
#
_cell.length_a   1.000
_cell.length_b   1.000
_cell.length_c   1.000
_cell.angle_alpha   90.00
_cell.angle_beta   90.00
_cell.angle_gamma   90.00
#
_symmetry.space_group_name_H-M   'P 1'
#
loop_
_entity.id
_entity.type
_entity.pdbx_description
1 polymer ?
#
loop_
_entity_poly.entity_id
_entity_poly.type
_entity_poly.pdbx_seq_one_letter_code
_entity_poly.pdbx_strand_id
1 'polypeptide(L)'
;MGRKTFQIFDLNNIGVSGDFMENLFVECEDEAGVAAYREIVEYLMMDMNVKNLDALRIYADPKTPLFSCQIEFKAVEKPLTINDISVARVVGDEFDLVIGEERYIPEILRRLWDIYGRDNVEQPERSHILVKKEGVDLDGLLGIVIVDPSKEIYDQLVTLALQIIPVGFRVRHVEYGAKSVLVVASEAVIEPEWVNRVKERFGWSS
;
A
#
# COMPACT_ATOMS: atom_id res chain seq x y z
N MET A 1 -37.74 4.97 -8.95
CA MET A 1 -37.30 4.03 -10.00
C MET A 1 -36.88 4.85 -11.21
N GLY A 2 -35.57 5.04 -11.39
CA GLY A 2 -35.00 5.80 -12.50
C GLY A 2 -33.52 5.45 -12.60
N ARG A 3 -33.19 4.52 -13.50
CA ARG A 3 -31.79 4.19 -13.82
C ARG A 3 -31.24 5.38 -14.63
N LYS A 4 -30.29 6.13 -14.07
CA LYS A 4 -29.51 7.09 -14.86
C LYS A 4 -28.50 6.28 -15.69
N THR A 5 -28.59 6.46 -16.99
CA THR A 5 -27.71 5.87 -18.01
C THR A 5 -26.28 6.38 -17.79
N PHE A 6 -25.34 5.47 -17.59
CA PHE A 6 -23.91 5.77 -17.62
C PHE A 6 -23.49 5.91 -19.09
N GLN A 7 -22.92 7.05 -19.47
CA GLN A 7 -22.25 7.19 -20.76
C GLN A 7 -20.82 6.67 -20.63
N ILE A 8 -20.51 5.62 -21.39
CA ILE A 8 -19.14 5.15 -21.61
C ILE A 8 -18.65 5.87 -22.87
N PHE A 9 -17.62 6.71 -22.74
CA PHE A 9 -16.88 7.25 -23.87
C PHE A 9 -15.57 6.47 -24.00
N ASP A 10 -15.35 5.90 -25.19
CA ASP A 10 -14.18 5.10 -25.54
C ASP A 10 -12.98 6.02 -25.82
N LEU A 11 -11.95 5.97 -24.97
CA LEU A 11 -10.73 6.80 -25.04
C LEU A 11 -9.49 5.92 -25.24
N ASN A 12 -9.48 5.16 -26.33
CA ASN A 12 -8.38 4.28 -26.73
C ASN A 12 -7.16 5.01 -27.36
N ASN A 13 -6.59 6.06 -26.72
CA ASN A 13 -5.36 6.63 -27.29
C ASN A 13 -4.42 7.43 -26.38
N ILE A 14 -4.17 7.00 -25.14
CA ILE A 14 -3.06 7.55 -24.33
C ILE A 14 -2.51 6.41 -23.49
N GLY A 15 -1.19 6.20 -23.49
CA GLY A 15 -0.47 5.03 -22.96
C GLY A 15 -0.54 4.79 -21.45
N VAL A 16 -1.68 5.06 -20.82
CA VAL A 16 -2.18 4.34 -19.65
C VAL A 16 -2.73 3.01 -20.19
N SER A 17 -2.51 1.87 -19.52
CA SER A 17 -3.22 0.64 -19.91
C SER A 17 -4.71 0.96 -19.93
N GLY A 18 -5.37 0.89 -21.11
CA GLY A 18 -6.80 1.21 -21.26
C GLY A 18 -7.70 0.52 -20.23
N ASP A 19 -7.22 -0.61 -19.71
CA ASP A 19 -7.73 -1.41 -18.59
C ASP A 19 -7.99 -0.64 -17.27
N PHE A 20 -7.18 0.38 -16.90
CA PHE A 20 -7.34 1.06 -15.61
C PHE A 20 -8.48 2.07 -15.61
N MET A 21 -8.67 2.80 -16.71
CA MET A 21 -9.71 3.82 -16.81
C MET A 21 -11.12 3.22 -16.74
N GLU A 22 -11.27 1.94 -17.11
CA GLU A 22 -12.49 1.15 -16.92
C GLU A 22 -12.82 0.94 -15.43
N ASN A 23 -11.81 0.98 -14.55
CA ASN A 23 -11.94 0.79 -13.11
C ASN A 23 -11.82 2.10 -12.30
N LEU A 24 -11.86 3.25 -12.97
CA LEU A 24 -11.97 4.56 -12.33
C LEU A 24 -13.44 4.96 -12.19
N PHE A 25 -13.90 5.02 -10.94
CA PHE A 25 -15.25 5.44 -10.58
C PHE A 25 -15.19 6.77 -9.83
N VAL A 26 -15.88 7.78 -10.35
CA VAL A 26 -15.96 9.09 -9.70
C VAL A 26 -17.42 9.44 -9.50
N GLU A 27 -17.80 9.69 -8.26
CA GLU A 27 -19.13 10.11 -7.87
C GLU A 27 -19.08 11.48 -7.19
N CYS A 28 -19.70 12.46 -7.83
CA CYS A 28 -19.89 13.81 -7.30
C CYS A 28 -21.24 14.34 -7.80
N GLU A 29 -21.93 15.15 -7.01
CA GLU A 29 -23.16 15.83 -7.47
C GLU A 29 -22.87 16.89 -8.55
N ASP A 30 -21.64 17.41 -8.58
CA ASP A 30 -21.17 18.39 -9.58
C ASP A 30 -20.45 17.68 -10.74
N GLU A 31 -21.03 17.80 -11.94
CA GLU A 31 -20.47 17.22 -13.18
C GLU A 31 -19.09 17.79 -13.52
N ALA A 32 -18.84 19.07 -13.23
CA ALA A 32 -17.53 19.67 -13.43
C ALA A 32 -16.48 19.06 -12.49
N GLY A 33 -16.88 18.78 -11.24
CA GLY A 33 -16.06 18.03 -10.28
C GLY A 33 -15.73 16.62 -10.75
N VAL A 34 -16.68 15.90 -11.36
CA VAL A 34 -16.42 14.55 -11.92
C VAL A 34 -15.34 14.60 -12.98
N ALA A 35 -15.44 15.54 -13.94
CA ALA A 35 -14.45 15.69 -15.00
C ALA A 35 -13.07 16.07 -14.44
N ALA A 36 -13.02 17.02 -13.51
CA ALA A 36 -11.78 17.48 -12.90
C ALA A 36 -11.04 16.34 -12.16
N TYR A 37 -11.74 15.52 -11.37
CA TYR A 37 -11.09 14.39 -10.70
C TYR A 37 -10.56 13.35 -11.67
N ARG A 38 -11.27 13.09 -12.78
CA ARG A 38 -10.78 12.17 -13.82
C ARG A 38 -9.49 12.68 -14.44
N GLU A 39 -9.44 13.95 -14.84
CA GLU A 39 -8.22 14.57 -15.40
C GLU A 39 -7.05 14.54 -14.41
N ILE A 40 -7.30 14.83 -13.13
CA ILE A 40 -6.27 14.76 -12.08
C ILE A 40 -5.73 13.33 -11.95
N VAL A 41 -6.62 12.33 -11.85
CA VAL A 41 -6.21 10.93 -11.73
C VAL A 41 -5.43 10.47 -12.97
N GLU A 42 -5.93 10.80 -14.16
CA GLU A 42 -5.23 10.48 -15.42
C GLU A 42 -3.82 11.06 -15.46
N TYR A 43 -3.68 12.34 -15.10
CA TYR A 43 -2.38 13.00 -15.05
C TYR A 43 -1.43 12.35 -14.04
N LEU A 44 -1.90 12.10 -12.81
CA LEU A 44 -1.08 11.49 -11.76
C LEU A 44 -0.66 10.06 -12.12
N MET A 45 -1.53 9.29 -12.77
CA MET A 45 -1.22 7.93 -13.20
C MET A 45 -0.20 7.87 -14.34
N MET A 46 -0.09 8.92 -15.16
CA MET A 46 0.97 9.01 -16.17
C MET A 46 2.36 9.25 -15.54
N ASP A 47 2.41 9.95 -14.40
CA ASP A 47 3.66 10.27 -13.69
C ASP A 47 4.08 9.18 -12.69
N MET A 48 3.10 8.49 -12.09
CA MET A 48 3.35 7.47 -11.09
C MET A 48 3.46 6.07 -11.70
N ASN A 49 4.58 5.38 -11.44
CA ASN A 49 4.78 3.98 -11.81
C ASN A 49 4.07 3.01 -10.82
N VAL A 50 2.78 3.22 -10.54
CA VAL A 50 1.99 2.37 -9.64
C VAL A 50 1.65 1.06 -10.35
N LYS A 51 2.42 0.02 -10.04
CA LYS A 51 2.11 -1.33 -10.51
C LYS A 51 0.94 -1.90 -9.69
N ASN A 52 0.18 -2.80 -10.31
CA ASN A 52 -0.84 -3.61 -9.64
C ASN A 52 -2.07 -2.85 -9.12
N LEU A 53 -2.34 -1.63 -9.56
CA LEU A 53 -3.59 -0.97 -9.19
C LEU A 53 -4.78 -1.68 -9.87
N ASP A 54 -5.84 -1.92 -9.11
CA ASP A 54 -7.03 -2.67 -9.56
C ASP A 54 -8.20 -1.73 -9.84
N ALA A 55 -8.57 -0.90 -8.85
CA ALA A 55 -9.65 0.07 -8.98
C ALA A 55 -9.36 1.34 -8.18
N LEU A 56 -9.91 2.47 -8.63
CA LEU A 56 -9.89 3.73 -7.90
C LEU A 56 -11.31 4.30 -7.85
N ARG A 57 -11.80 4.56 -6.65
CA ARG A 57 -13.14 5.09 -6.42
C ARG A 57 -13.07 6.39 -5.66
N ILE A 58 -13.61 7.45 -6.24
CA ILE A 58 -13.74 8.76 -5.62
C ILE A 58 -15.21 9.00 -5.32
N TYR A 59 -15.49 9.44 -4.10
CA TYR A 59 -16.77 10.04 -3.74
C TYR A 59 -16.52 11.40 -3.11
N ALA A 60 -17.13 12.43 -3.71
CA ALA A 60 -17.06 13.80 -3.23
C ALA A 60 -18.47 14.37 -3.03
N ASP A 61 -18.68 15.03 -1.90
CA ASP A 61 -19.87 15.81 -1.60
C ASP A 61 -19.44 17.27 -1.36
N PRO A 62 -19.81 18.22 -2.23
CA PRO A 62 -19.48 19.63 -2.01
C PRO A 62 -20.40 20.31 -0.98
N LYS A 63 -21.59 19.75 -0.69
CA LYS A 63 -22.52 20.31 0.32
C LYS A 63 -22.07 19.96 1.73
N THR A 64 -21.61 18.73 1.91
CA THR A 64 -20.92 18.27 3.11
C THR A 64 -19.45 18.16 2.71
N PRO A 65 -18.56 19.15 2.93
CA PRO A 65 -17.23 19.23 2.33
C PRO A 65 -16.37 18.00 2.66
N LEU A 66 -16.61 16.92 1.93
CA LEU A 66 -16.18 15.56 2.19
C LEU A 66 -15.67 15.02 0.88
N PHE A 67 -14.44 14.57 0.93
CA PHE A 67 -13.78 13.87 -0.14
C PHE A 67 -13.42 12.48 0.38
N SER A 68 -13.56 11.47 -0.46
CA SER A 68 -13.10 10.13 -0.17
C SER A 68 -12.54 9.47 -1.41
N CYS A 69 -11.46 8.73 -1.22
CA CYS A 69 -10.76 7.99 -2.25
C CYS A 69 -10.46 6.60 -1.71
N GLN A 70 -11.02 5.59 -2.34
CA GLN A 70 -10.65 4.19 -2.14
C GLN A 70 -9.78 3.77 -3.31
N ILE A 71 -8.63 3.18 -3.01
CA ILE A 71 -7.75 2.59 -4.03
C ILE A 71 -7.56 1.12 -3.69
N GLU A 72 -7.88 0.25 -4.64
CA GLU A 72 -7.73 -1.19 -4.58
C GLU A 72 -6.53 -1.60 -5.44
N PHE A 73 -5.80 -2.61 -5.00
CA PHE A 73 -4.68 -3.17 -5.75
C PHE A 73 -4.79 -4.70 -5.83
N LYS A 74 -4.26 -5.23 -6.93
CA LYS A 74 -4.13 -6.66 -7.19
C LYS A 74 -3.21 -7.29 -6.14
N ALA A 75 -3.25 -8.62 -6.03
CA ALA A 75 -2.47 -9.34 -5.04
C ALA A 75 -0.99 -8.93 -5.04
N VAL A 76 -0.46 -8.69 -3.85
CA VAL A 76 0.96 -8.39 -3.65
C VAL A 76 1.72 -9.69 -3.53
N GLU A 77 2.97 -9.69 -3.97
CA GLU A 77 3.89 -10.76 -3.64
C GLU A 77 3.95 -10.95 -2.12
N LYS A 78 4.06 -12.20 -1.68
CA LYS A 78 4.12 -12.48 -0.24
C LYS A 78 5.36 -11.80 0.35
N PRO A 79 5.29 -11.30 1.60
CA PRO A 79 6.46 -10.81 2.29
C PRO A 79 7.57 -11.87 2.28
N LEU A 80 8.80 -11.44 2.00
CA LEU A 80 9.98 -12.31 2.04
C LEU A 80 10.50 -12.37 3.48
N THR A 81 10.60 -13.58 4.00
CA THR A 81 11.17 -13.88 5.31
C THR A 81 12.65 -14.28 5.22
N ILE A 82 13.35 -14.35 6.36
CA ILE A 82 14.71 -14.92 6.42
C ILE A 82 14.72 -16.35 5.86
N ASN A 83 13.69 -17.14 6.12
CA ASN A 83 13.56 -18.50 5.60
C ASN A 83 13.51 -18.56 4.07
N ASP A 84 12.92 -17.57 3.41
CA ASP A 84 12.77 -17.57 1.95
C ASP A 84 14.09 -17.27 1.23
N ILE A 85 15.02 -16.60 1.90
CA ILE A 85 16.26 -16.07 1.30
C ILE A 85 17.54 -16.63 1.91
N SER A 86 17.43 -17.58 2.84
CA SER A 86 18.58 -18.19 3.51
C SER A 86 18.38 -19.66 3.83
N VAL A 87 19.49 -20.34 4.12
CA VAL A 87 19.50 -21.67 4.72
C VAL A 87 20.12 -21.56 6.11
N ALA A 88 19.35 -21.86 7.15
CA ALA A 88 19.83 -21.87 8.51
C ALA A 88 20.52 -23.19 8.87
N ARG A 89 21.65 -23.09 9.57
CA ARG A 89 22.37 -24.21 10.17
C ARG A 89 22.60 -23.94 11.64
N VAL A 90 22.64 -25.01 12.41
CA VAL A 90 22.99 -24.95 13.81
C VAL A 90 24.48 -25.27 13.96
N VAL A 91 25.26 -24.31 14.45
CA VAL A 91 26.71 -24.46 14.64
C VAL A 91 27.07 -24.04 16.06
N GLY A 92 27.40 -25.00 16.93
CA GLY A 92 27.70 -24.71 18.34
C GLY A 92 26.53 -24.01 19.04
N ASP A 93 26.78 -22.80 19.57
CA ASP A 93 25.78 -21.94 20.23
C ASP A 93 25.26 -20.81 19.33
N GLU A 94 25.40 -20.98 18.01
CA GLU A 94 24.99 -20.01 16.99
C GLU A 94 24.08 -20.64 15.93
N PHE A 95 23.28 -19.78 15.30
CA PHE A 95 22.61 -20.04 14.04
C PHE A 95 23.42 -19.40 12.92
N ASP A 96 23.91 -20.22 11.99
CA ASP A 96 24.59 -19.79 10.77
C ASP A 96 23.57 -19.68 9.63
N LEU A 97 23.25 -18.45 9.24
CA LEU A 97 22.37 -18.14 8.13
C LEU A 97 23.21 -17.96 6.87
N VAL A 98 23.10 -18.91 5.94
CA VAL A 98 23.72 -18.81 4.62
C VAL A 98 22.76 -18.10 3.67
N ILE A 99 23.07 -16.86 3.31
CA ILE A 99 22.19 -15.99 2.52
C ILE A 99 22.35 -16.29 1.02
N GLY A 100 21.23 -16.57 0.33
CA GLY A 100 21.23 -16.90 -1.10
C GLY A 100 21.28 -15.66 -2.01
N GLU A 101 20.64 -14.56 -1.61
CA GLU A 101 20.58 -13.32 -2.37
C GLU A 101 21.25 -12.18 -1.60
N GLU A 102 22.50 -11.86 -1.96
CA GLU A 102 23.31 -10.88 -1.22
C GLU A 102 22.70 -9.48 -1.13
N ARG A 103 21.86 -9.08 -2.09
CA ARG A 103 21.20 -7.76 -2.08
C ARG A 103 20.37 -7.50 -0.82
N TYR A 104 19.93 -8.56 -0.14
CA TYR A 104 19.12 -8.45 1.09
C TYR A 104 19.94 -8.37 2.37
N ILE A 105 21.24 -8.69 2.32
CA ILE A 105 22.11 -8.74 3.51
C ILE A 105 22.08 -7.45 4.33
N PRO A 106 22.15 -6.24 3.72
CA PRO A 106 22.12 -5.01 4.52
C PRO A 106 20.84 -4.87 5.35
N GLU A 107 19.68 -5.24 4.77
CA GLU A 107 18.39 -5.17 5.47
C GLU A 107 18.26 -6.28 6.52
N ILE A 108 18.73 -7.50 6.22
CA ILE A 108 18.77 -8.60 7.20
C ILE A 108 19.60 -8.19 8.43
N LEU A 109 20.82 -7.71 8.23
CA LEU A 109 21.69 -7.27 9.33
C LEU A 109 21.05 -6.15 10.15
N ARG A 110 20.48 -5.15 9.47
CA ARG A 110 19.76 -4.06 10.14
C ARG A 110 18.65 -4.60 11.05
N ARG A 111 17.80 -5.49 10.54
CA ARG A 111 16.69 -6.10 11.29
C ARG A 111 17.20 -6.93 12.47
N LEU A 112 18.19 -7.78 12.25
CA LEU A 112 18.74 -8.65 13.29
C LEU A 112 19.43 -7.82 14.38
N TRP A 113 20.15 -6.76 14.04
CA TRP A 113 20.72 -5.84 15.02
C TRP A 113 19.66 -5.07 15.81
N ASP A 114 18.57 -4.65 15.18
CA ASP A 114 17.47 -3.98 15.86
C ASP A 114 16.76 -4.90 16.87
N ILE A 115 16.63 -6.20 16.56
CA ILE A 115 15.92 -7.19 17.37
C ILE A 115 16.83 -7.80 18.45
N TYR A 116 18.03 -8.24 18.07
CA TYR A 116 18.93 -9.04 18.91
C TYR A 116 20.15 -8.26 19.42
N GLY A 117 20.40 -7.06 18.88
CA GLY A 117 21.59 -6.25 19.21
C GLY A 117 22.82 -6.62 18.41
N ARG A 118 23.74 -5.65 18.26
CA ARG A 118 24.98 -5.80 17.48
C ARG A 118 25.94 -6.85 18.03
N ASP A 119 25.96 -7.05 19.34
CA ASP A 119 26.89 -8.00 19.99
C ASP A 119 26.48 -9.47 19.82
N ASN A 120 25.27 -9.72 19.30
CA ASN A 120 24.69 -11.05 19.12
C ASN A 120 24.59 -11.46 17.65
N VAL A 121 25.02 -10.60 16.72
CA VAL A 121 24.90 -10.82 15.28
C VAL A 121 26.20 -10.39 14.60
N GLU A 122 26.88 -11.35 13.97
CA GLU A 122 28.14 -11.12 13.27
C GLU A 122 28.03 -11.55 11.80
N GLN A 123 28.74 -10.85 10.92
CA GLN A 123 28.92 -11.24 9.53
C GLN A 123 30.39 -11.61 9.29
N PRO A 124 30.80 -12.87 9.56
CA PRO A 124 32.19 -13.28 9.39
C PRO A 124 32.60 -13.35 7.91
N GLU A 125 31.65 -13.68 7.03
CA GLU A 125 31.85 -13.78 5.59
C GLU A 125 30.71 -13.11 4.83
N ARG A 126 30.96 -12.79 3.56
CA ARG A 126 30.04 -12.01 2.74
C ARG A 126 28.63 -12.59 2.70
N SER A 127 28.46 -13.91 2.67
CA SER A 127 27.15 -14.58 2.58
C SER A 127 26.70 -15.24 3.89
N HIS A 128 27.43 -15.08 4.98
CA HIS A 128 27.16 -15.75 6.25
C HIS A 128 26.81 -14.73 7.32
N ILE A 129 25.71 -14.97 8.03
CA ILE A 129 25.33 -14.20 9.21
C ILE A 129 25.19 -15.18 10.38
N LEU A 130 25.97 -14.94 11.43
CA LEU A 130 25.92 -15.72 12.67
C LEU A 130 25.06 -14.98 13.68
N VAL A 131 24.11 -15.70 14.29
CA VAL A 131 23.23 -15.19 15.36
C VAL A 131 23.40 -16.06 16.60
N LYS A 132 23.72 -15.47 17.75
CA LYS A 132 23.80 -16.21 19.01
C LYS A 132 22.44 -16.78 19.39
N LYS A 133 22.40 -18.04 19.83
CA LYS A 133 21.13 -18.73 20.16
C LYS A 133 20.49 -18.32 21.47
N GLU A 134 21.25 -17.71 22.39
CA GLU A 134 20.74 -17.40 23.72
C GLU A 134 19.49 -16.50 23.63
N GLY A 135 18.34 -17.04 24.05
CA GLY A 135 17.06 -16.33 23.97
C GLY A 135 16.45 -16.21 22.57
N VAL A 136 17.00 -16.89 21.56
CA VAL A 136 16.52 -16.85 20.17
C VAL A 136 15.86 -18.17 19.80
N ASP A 137 14.58 -18.10 19.42
CA ASP A 137 13.86 -19.21 18.80
C ASP A 137 14.14 -19.24 17.29
N LEU A 138 14.43 -20.44 16.75
CA LEU A 138 14.82 -20.59 15.34
C LEU A 138 13.65 -20.30 14.40
N ASP A 139 12.44 -20.77 14.73
CA ASP A 139 11.25 -20.52 13.90
C ASP A 139 10.91 -19.02 13.91
N GLY A 140 11.00 -18.37 15.07
CA GLY A 140 10.89 -16.92 15.21
C GLY A 140 11.93 -16.15 14.38
N LEU A 141 13.21 -16.56 14.42
CA LEU A 141 14.30 -15.98 13.62
C LEU A 141 14.01 -16.10 12.11
N LEU A 142 13.69 -17.32 11.66
CA LEU A 142 13.41 -17.62 10.25
C LEU A 142 12.15 -16.90 9.73
N GLY A 143 11.18 -16.67 10.61
CA GLY A 143 9.93 -15.95 10.30
C GLY A 143 10.06 -14.42 10.22
N ILE A 144 11.24 -13.85 10.50
CA ILE A 144 11.43 -12.39 10.40
C ILE A 144 11.25 -11.93 8.96
N VAL A 145 10.35 -10.97 8.75
CA VAL A 145 10.10 -10.34 7.45
C VAL A 145 11.21 -9.35 7.12
N ILE A 146 11.84 -9.54 5.95
CA ILE A 146 12.93 -8.72 5.42
C ILE A 146 12.40 -7.72 4.41
N VAL A 147 11.56 -8.19 3.49
CA VAL A 147 10.89 -7.33 2.51
C VAL A 147 9.40 -7.56 2.61
N ASP A 148 8.65 -6.48 2.79
CA ASP A 148 7.19 -6.49 2.67
C ASP A 148 6.79 -5.57 1.50
N PRO A 149 6.61 -6.12 0.29
CA PRO A 149 6.25 -5.32 -0.87
C PRO A 149 4.91 -4.61 -0.69
N SER A 150 4.05 -5.07 0.24
CA SER A 150 2.75 -4.43 0.47
C SER A 150 2.92 -3.05 1.08
N LYS A 151 3.93 -2.85 1.93
CA LYS A 151 4.17 -1.55 2.58
C LYS A 151 4.51 -0.46 1.57
N GLU A 152 5.41 -0.74 0.63
CA GLU A 152 5.78 0.21 -0.41
C GLU A 152 4.58 0.56 -1.30
N ILE A 153 3.74 -0.43 -1.61
CA ILE A 153 2.49 -0.21 -2.35
C ILE A 153 1.56 0.69 -1.54
N TYR A 154 1.29 0.37 -0.27
CA TYR A 154 0.44 1.19 0.60
C TYR A 154 0.92 2.65 0.68
N ASP A 155 2.23 2.88 0.84
CA ASP A 155 2.80 4.22 0.89
C ASP A 155 2.60 4.99 -0.43
N GLN A 156 2.77 4.31 -1.57
CA GLN A 156 2.50 4.88 -2.90
C GLN A 156 1.01 5.20 -3.10
N LEU A 157 0.10 4.30 -2.70
CA LEU A 157 -1.35 4.50 -2.84
C LEU A 157 -1.86 5.62 -1.95
N VAL A 158 -1.38 5.71 -0.71
CA VAL A 158 -1.67 6.84 0.17
C VAL A 158 -1.15 8.13 -0.47
N THR A 159 0.07 8.15 -0.99
CA THR A 159 0.63 9.32 -1.67
C THR A 159 -0.23 9.77 -2.85
N LEU A 160 -0.66 8.85 -3.71
CA LEU A 160 -1.57 9.12 -4.82
C LEU A 160 -2.89 9.72 -4.31
N ALA A 161 -3.53 9.08 -3.33
CA ALA A 161 -4.78 9.57 -2.76
C ALA A 161 -4.63 10.99 -2.20
N LEU A 162 -3.52 11.28 -1.52
CA LEU A 162 -3.23 12.60 -0.95
C LEU A 162 -3.03 13.70 -2.00
N GLN A 163 -2.53 13.36 -3.19
CA GLN A 163 -2.37 14.30 -4.30
C GLN A 163 -3.69 14.64 -4.99
N ILE A 164 -4.70 13.76 -4.90
CA ILE A 164 -6.04 13.98 -5.48
C ILE A 164 -6.90 14.87 -4.57
N ILE A 165 -6.64 14.89 -3.26
CA ILE A 165 -7.44 15.63 -2.27
C ILE A 165 -7.59 17.11 -2.67
N PRO A 166 -8.81 17.69 -2.62
CA PRO A 166 -9.05 19.10 -2.90
C PRO A 166 -8.23 20.04 -2.01
N VAL A 167 -7.81 21.15 -2.59
CA VAL A 167 -7.15 22.23 -1.85
C VAL A 167 -8.08 22.72 -0.74
N GLY A 168 -7.58 22.75 0.50
CA GLY A 168 -8.35 23.15 1.69
C GLY A 168 -8.75 21.98 2.60
N PHE A 169 -8.76 20.75 2.10
CA PHE A 169 -9.15 19.56 2.85
C PHE A 169 -7.94 19.04 3.66
N ARG A 170 -7.79 19.61 4.86
CA ARG A 170 -6.62 19.40 5.72
C ARG A 170 -6.83 18.32 6.77
N VAL A 171 -8.08 18.04 7.16
CA VAL A 171 -8.39 16.95 8.08
C VAL A 171 -8.49 15.68 7.26
N ARG A 172 -7.75 14.64 7.65
CA ARG A 172 -7.60 13.41 6.88
C ARG A 172 -7.69 12.20 7.81
N HIS A 173 -8.38 11.17 7.34
CA HIS A 173 -8.49 9.87 7.96
C HIS A 173 -8.07 8.82 6.94
N VAL A 174 -7.18 7.91 7.33
CA VAL A 174 -6.66 6.86 6.46
C VAL A 174 -6.91 5.51 7.11
N GLU A 175 -7.45 4.58 6.34
CA GLU A 175 -7.60 3.18 6.73
C GLU A 175 -6.96 2.26 5.71
N TYR A 176 -6.32 1.20 6.22
CA TYR A 176 -5.70 0.15 5.44
C TYR A 176 -6.59 -1.09 5.54
N GLY A 177 -7.02 -1.61 4.40
CA GLY A 177 -7.67 -2.91 4.27
C GLY A 177 -6.70 -3.89 3.63
N ALA A 178 -7.00 -5.18 3.64
CA ALA A 178 -6.07 -6.22 3.17
C ALA A 178 -5.50 -6.03 1.74
N LYS A 179 -6.25 -5.38 0.84
CA LYS A 179 -5.85 -5.08 -0.54
C LYS A 179 -6.31 -3.69 -1.01
N SER A 180 -6.46 -2.78 -0.06
CA SER A 180 -7.02 -1.47 -0.35
C SER A 180 -6.60 -0.42 0.65
N VAL A 181 -6.63 0.84 0.21
CA VAL A 181 -6.49 2.03 1.06
C VAL A 181 -7.77 2.84 0.93
N LEU A 182 -8.29 3.31 2.06
CA LEU A 182 -9.35 4.30 2.11
C LEU A 182 -8.80 5.59 2.71
N VAL A 183 -8.90 6.68 1.96
CA VAL A 183 -8.63 8.04 2.45
C VAL A 183 -9.93 8.82 2.48
N VAL A 184 -10.23 9.43 3.61
CA VAL A 184 -11.34 10.37 3.77
C VAL A 184 -10.74 11.71 4.20
N ALA A 185 -11.17 12.79 3.55
CA ALA A 185 -10.66 14.14 3.81
C ALA A 185 -11.82 15.15 3.91
N SER A 186 -11.61 16.19 4.72
CA SER A 186 -12.56 17.30 4.88
C SER A 186 -11.85 18.60 5.27
N GLU A 187 -12.54 19.73 5.09
CA GLU A 187 -12.14 21.02 5.64
C GLU A 187 -12.31 21.09 7.16
N ALA A 188 -13.26 20.31 7.70
CA ALA A 188 -13.62 20.27 9.11
C ALA A 188 -13.32 18.91 9.74
N VAL A 189 -13.59 18.78 11.04
CA VAL A 189 -13.45 17.52 11.76
C VAL A 189 -14.28 16.44 11.09
N ILE A 190 -13.69 15.26 10.88
CA ILE A 190 -14.35 14.11 10.27
C ILE A 190 -15.05 13.32 11.37
N GLU A 191 -16.37 13.27 11.31
CA GLU A 191 -17.16 12.46 12.24
C GLU A 191 -17.11 10.97 11.86
N PRO A 192 -17.11 10.03 12.83
CA PRO A 192 -17.08 8.60 12.55
C PRO A 192 -18.19 8.11 11.61
N GLU A 193 -19.38 8.71 11.68
CA GLU A 193 -20.51 8.37 10.80
C GLU A 193 -20.21 8.65 9.33
N TRP A 194 -19.39 9.67 9.04
CA TRP A 194 -19.03 10.00 7.66
C TRP A 194 -18.13 8.93 7.07
N VAL A 195 -17.18 8.43 7.86
CA VAL A 195 -16.30 7.32 7.47
C VAL A 195 -17.13 6.05 7.22
N ASN A 196 -18.07 5.72 8.12
CA ASN A 196 -18.94 4.56 7.96
C ASN A 196 -19.81 4.66 6.71
N ARG A 197 -20.40 5.83 6.44
CA ARG A 197 -21.18 6.08 5.22
C ARG A 197 -20.35 5.85 3.96
N VAL A 198 -19.09 6.31 3.95
CA VAL A 198 -18.16 6.09 2.82
C VAL A 198 -17.84 4.60 2.67
N LYS A 199 -17.56 3.88 3.77
CA LYS A 199 -17.31 2.43 3.75
C LYS A 199 -18.48 1.64 3.20
N GLU A 200 -19.70 1.94 3.66
CA GLU A 200 -20.93 1.32 3.14
C GLU A 200 -21.09 1.59 1.64
N ARG A 201 -20.87 2.84 1.22
CA ARG A 201 -20.95 3.25 -0.19
C ARG A 201 -19.97 2.49 -1.07
N PHE A 202 -18.75 2.30 -0.59
CA PHE A 202 -17.70 1.59 -1.33
C PHE A 202 -17.74 0.08 -1.19
N GLY A 203 -18.56 -0.46 -0.28
CA GLY A 203 -18.54 -1.89 0.06
C GLY A 203 -17.22 -2.31 0.72
N TRP A 204 -16.63 -1.40 1.50
CA TRP A 204 -15.33 -1.62 2.14
C TRP A 204 -15.37 -2.76 3.15
N SER A 205 -14.39 -3.65 3.07
CA SER A 205 -14.09 -4.66 4.09
C SER A 205 -12.64 -4.52 4.52
N SER A 206 -12.43 -4.41 5.83
CA SER A 206 -11.10 -4.35 6.45
C SER A 206 -10.46 -5.73 6.52
#